data_AF-A0A7W6C185-F1
#
_entry.id   AF-A0A7W6C185-F1
#
_cell.length_a   1.000
_cell.length_b   1.000
_cell.length_c   1.000
_cell.angle_alpha   90.00
_cell.angle_beta   90.00
_cell.angle_gamma   90.00
#
_symmetry.space_group_name_H-M   'P 1'
#
loop_
_entity.id
_entity.type
_entity.pdbx_description
1 polymer ?
#
loop_
_entity_poly.entity_id
_entity_poly.type
_entity_poly.pdbx_seq_one_letter_code
_entity_poly.pdbx_strand_id
1 'polypeptide(L)'
;MGGAPFLQDRSRFVHPLALPIFCHQHFSAVPIDRRKRTEERPMADKIETIDELRDALAAALKAGNFNVHYEVRHVHKKFDLAASISNLDIHNAIGAVLRSGDKPEVVFILGGGQVLGQIHVPADGDLAIEDELWKVAGDASVLHGGKVWLTPAPSSAYGFGILEAFRMPPGYYGPNDWPLIERFGVECGKFQQSRERVAA
;
A
#
# COMPACT_ATOMS: atom_id res chain seq x y z
N MET A 1 -4.57 54.15 26.35
CA MET A 1 -3.71 55.12 25.62
C MET A 1 -2.66 54.27 24.92
N GLY A 2 -2.80 53.90 23.65
CA GLY A 2 -2.74 54.77 22.45
C GLY A 2 -1.29 54.72 21.93
N GLY A 3 -0.96 54.35 20.69
CA GLY A 3 -1.74 53.94 19.53
C GLY A 3 -0.82 53.37 18.45
N ALA A 4 -1.42 52.71 17.44
CA ALA A 4 -0.83 52.55 16.12
C ALA A 4 -0.93 53.88 15.35
N PRO A 5 -0.02 54.16 14.39
CA PRO A 5 -0.37 54.03 12.97
C PRO A 5 0.84 53.55 12.13
N PHE A 6 0.74 53.05 10.89
CA PHE A 6 0.42 53.80 9.68
C PHE A 6 0.26 52.82 8.50
N LEU A 7 -0.84 52.95 7.75
CA LEU A 7 -0.99 52.49 6.37
C LEU A 7 -0.16 53.41 5.46
N GLN A 8 0.45 52.88 4.39
CA GLN A 8 0.59 53.65 3.15
C GLN A 8 0.62 52.75 1.90
N ASP A 9 -0.49 52.85 1.18
CA ASP A 9 -0.74 52.50 -0.22
C ASP A 9 0.11 53.38 -1.16
N ARG A 10 0.73 52.77 -2.17
CA ARG A 10 1.14 53.45 -3.41
C ARG A 10 0.94 52.55 -4.62
N SER A 11 -0.30 52.53 -5.05
CA SER A 11 -0.70 52.22 -6.41
C SER A 11 -0.22 53.29 -7.41
N ARG A 12 0.09 52.84 -8.64
CA ARG A 12 -0.07 53.48 -9.98
C ARG A 12 1.16 54.09 -10.70
N PHE A 13 1.37 53.57 -11.93
CA PHE A 13 1.29 54.23 -13.27
C PHE A 13 2.40 53.69 -14.21
N VAL A 14 2.12 52.83 -15.21
CA VAL A 14 1.64 53.06 -16.60
C VAL A 14 2.76 52.89 -17.67
N HIS A 15 2.65 51.80 -18.45
CA HIS A 15 2.73 51.58 -19.93
C HIS A 15 3.38 52.62 -20.87
N PRO A 16 3.61 52.33 -22.19
CA PRO A 16 3.66 51.07 -22.98
C PRO A 16 4.83 51.07 -24.03
N LEU A 17 4.76 50.14 -25.01
CA LEU A 17 5.33 50.15 -26.39
C LEU A 17 6.46 49.15 -26.67
N ALA A 18 6.13 48.07 -27.39
CA ALA A 18 6.60 47.86 -28.78
C ALA A 18 6.19 46.46 -29.29
N LEU A 19 5.24 46.44 -30.23
CA LEU A 19 5.07 45.44 -31.28
C LEU A 19 6.01 45.82 -32.45
N PRO A 20 6.46 44.85 -33.28
CA PRO A 20 5.82 44.71 -34.60
C PRO A 20 5.55 43.23 -34.99
N ILE A 21 4.37 42.88 -35.52
CA ILE A 21 3.90 42.81 -36.93
C ILE A 21 4.61 41.72 -37.80
N PHE A 22 3.76 40.94 -38.50
CA PHE A 22 3.96 39.93 -39.57
C PHE A 22 4.26 38.49 -39.09
N CYS A 23 3.57 37.43 -39.54
CA CYS A 23 3.07 37.17 -40.88
C CYS A 23 1.84 36.22 -40.86
N HIS A 24 0.87 36.50 -41.74
CA HIS A 24 -0.25 35.62 -42.09
C HIS A 24 0.28 34.35 -42.77
N GLN A 25 -0.01 33.18 -42.23
CA GLN A 25 -0.02 31.94 -43.00
C GLN A 25 -1.40 31.28 -42.91
N HIS A 26 -1.99 31.10 -44.08
CA HIS A 26 -3.21 30.34 -44.32
C HIS A 26 -3.08 28.92 -43.75
N PHE A 27 -3.80 28.63 -42.66
CA PHE A 27 -4.13 27.26 -42.30
C PHE A 27 -5.40 26.87 -43.07
N SER A 28 -5.19 26.12 -44.15
CA SER A 28 -6.25 25.41 -44.85
C SER A 28 -7.00 24.50 -43.87
N ALA A 29 -8.32 24.65 -43.83
CA ALA A 29 -9.22 23.80 -43.07
C ALA A 29 -9.07 22.34 -43.51
N VAL A 30 -8.46 21.52 -42.66
CA VAL A 30 -8.52 20.06 -42.79
C VAL A 30 -9.91 19.64 -42.29
N PRO A 31 -10.75 18.96 -43.10
CA PRO A 31 -12.01 18.46 -42.61
C PRO A 31 -11.74 17.41 -41.53
N ILE A 32 -12.16 17.71 -40.30
CA ILE A 32 -12.21 16.73 -39.21
C ILE A 32 -13.32 15.75 -39.57
N ASP A 33 -12.93 14.66 -40.24
CA ASP A 33 -13.77 13.49 -40.47
C ASP A 33 -14.11 12.92 -39.08
N ARG A 34 -15.30 13.26 -38.57
CA ARG A 34 -15.90 12.69 -37.36
C ARG A 34 -16.30 11.23 -37.63
N ARG A 35 -15.32 10.38 -37.94
CA ARG A 35 -15.49 8.95 -37.70
C ARG A 35 -15.27 8.76 -36.21
N LYS A 36 -16.38 8.54 -35.50
CA LYS A 36 -16.37 7.84 -34.22
C LYS A 36 -15.58 6.55 -34.44
N ARG A 37 -14.29 6.58 -34.14
CA ARG A 37 -13.53 5.37 -33.84
C ARG A 37 -14.07 4.96 -32.47
N THR A 38 -15.16 4.19 -32.49
CA THR A 38 -15.49 3.32 -31.37
C THR A 38 -14.30 2.38 -31.27
N GLU A 39 -13.30 2.76 -30.48
CA GLU A 39 -12.38 1.80 -29.94
C GLU A 39 -13.26 0.86 -29.12
N GLU A 40 -13.69 -0.24 -29.75
CA GLU A 40 -13.96 -1.47 -29.05
C GLU A 40 -12.70 -1.75 -28.23
N ARG A 41 -12.70 -1.26 -26.99
CA ARG A 41 -11.83 -1.85 -25.98
C ARG A 41 -12.14 -3.34 -26.06
N PRO A 42 -11.15 -4.23 -26.24
CA PRO A 42 -11.42 -5.65 -26.12
C PRO A 42 -12.12 -5.82 -24.78
N MET A 43 -13.38 -6.27 -24.81
CA MET A 43 -14.01 -6.78 -23.59
C MET A 43 -13.04 -7.85 -23.13
N ALA A 44 -12.48 -7.67 -21.94
CA ALA A 44 -11.72 -8.74 -21.30
C ALA A 44 -12.60 -9.99 -21.39
N ASP A 45 -12.08 -11.06 -21.98
CA ASP A 45 -12.82 -12.31 -22.11
C ASP A 45 -13.46 -12.66 -20.77
N LYS A 46 -14.73 -13.02 -20.82
CA LYS A 46 -15.51 -13.32 -19.62
C LYS A 46 -14.82 -14.44 -18.85
N ILE A 47 -14.55 -14.20 -17.58
CA ILE A 47 -13.94 -15.17 -16.68
C ILE A 47 -15.02 -16.14 -16.23
N GLU A 48 -14.88 -17.41 -16.62
CA GLU A 48 -15.87 -18.46 -16.33
C GLU A 48 -15.48 -19.31 -15.12
N THR A 49 -14.19 -19.38 -14.79
CA THR A 49 -13.65 -20.25 -13.74
C THR A 49 -12.90 -19.50 -12.63
N ILE A 50 -12.74 -20.15 -11.47
CA ILE A 50 -11.97 -19.61 -10.34
C ILE A 50 -10.47 -19.55 -10.68
N ASP A 51 -9.95 -20.50 -11.46
CA ASP A 51 -8.52 -20.51 -11.81
C ASP A 51 -8.18 -19.36 -12.76
N GLU A 52 -9.02 -19.09 -13.77
CA GLU A 52 -8.91 -17.89 -14.61
C GLU A 52 -8.98 -16.60 -13.78
N LEU A 53 -9.86 -16.55 -12.78
CA LEU A 53 -9.92 -15.42 -11.86
C LEU A 53 -8.61 -15.25 -11.07
N ARG A 54 -8.03 -16.35 -10.58
CA ARG A 54 -6.77 -16.31 -9.82
C ARG A 54 -5.60 -15.86 -10.69
N ASP A 55 -5.54 -16.32 -11.93
CA ASP A 55 -4.50 -15.91 -12.89
C ASP A 55 -4.66 -14.44 -13.28
N ALA A 56 -5.89 -13.99 -13.54
CA ALA A 56 -6.20 -12.61 -13.85
C ALA A 56 -5.88 -11.68 -12.67
N LEU A 57 -6.18 -12.12 -11.44
CA LEU A 57 -5.75 -11.44 -10.23
C LEU A 57 -4.22 -11.41 -10.17
N ALA A 58 -3.51 -12.54 -10.20
CA ALA A 58 -2.04 -12.58 -10.13
C ALA A 58 -1.36 -11.65 -11.16
N ALA A 59 -1.88 -11.61 -12.40
CA ALA A 59 -1.42 -10.69 -13.44
C ALA A 59 -1.66 -9.22 -13.05
N ALA A 60 -2.83 -8.89 -12.51
CA ALA A 60 -3.12 -7.56 -11.99
C ALA A 60 -2.22 -7.17 -10.80
N LEU A 61 -1.78 -8.13 -9.97
CA LEU A 61 -0.87 -7.86 -8.83
C LEU A 61 0.48 -7.42 -9.38
N LYS A 62 0.99 -8.21 -10.34
CA LYS A 62 2.28 -7.97 -10.99
C LYS A 62 2.30 -6.64 -11.74
N ALA A 63 1.17 -6.23 -12.29
CA ALA A 63 1.01 -4.94 -12.94
C ALA A 63 0.83 -3.75 -11.97
N GLY A 64 0.79 -3.98 -10.65
CA GLY A 64 0.56 -2.93 -9.65
C GLY A 64 -0.87 -2.39 -9.62
N ASN A 65 -1.82 -3.13 -10.20
CA ASN A 65 -3.20 -2.68 -10.39
C ASN A 65 -4.14 -3.06 -9.23
N PHE A 66 -3.66 -3.79 -8.23
CA PHE A 66 -4.41 -4.05 -6.99
C PHE A 66 -3.48 -4.23 -5.79
N ASN A 67 -4.04 -4.05 -4.58
CA ASN A 67 -3.31 -4.07 -3.32
C ASN A 67 -4.10 -4.82 -2.22
N VAL A 68 -3.62 -4.80 -0.98
CA VAL A 68 -4.25 -5.53 0.15
C VAL A 68 -5.65 -5.06 0.54
N HIS A 69 -6.07 -3.85 0.15
CA HIS A 69 -7.41 -3.35 0.43
C HIS A 69 -8.43 -3.76 -0.65
N TYR A 70 -8.05 -4.65 -1.57
CA TYR A 70 -8.96 -5.15 -2.58
C TYR A 70 -10.07 -6.03 -1.98
N GLU A 71 -11.28 -5.49 -2.05
CA GLU A 71 -12.53 -6.21 -1.79
C GLU A 71 -13.19 -6.76 -3.06
N VAL A 72 -14.15 -7.67 -2.87
CA VAL A 72 -14.97 -8.30 -3.92
C VAL A 72 -15.60 -7.30 -4.89
N ARG A 73 -16.08 -6.15 -4.39
CA ARG A 73 -16.67 -5.08 -5.22
C ARG A 73 -15.72 -4.52 -6.27
N HIS A 74 -14.41 -4.54 -6.01
CA HIS A 74 -13.42 -4.04 -6.96
C HIS A 74 -13.13 -5.05 -8.07
N VAL A 75 -13.31 -6.34 -7.79
CA VAL A 75 -13.19 -7.41 -8.79
C VAL A 75 -14.33 -7.29 -9.81
N HIS A 76 -15.58 -7.19 -9.33
CA HIS A 76 -16.76 -6.95 -10.20
C HIS A 76 -16.67 -5.69 -11.06
N LYS A 77 -15.91 -4.67 -10.62
CA LYS A 77 -15.70 -3.45 -11.40
C LYS A 77 -14.63 -3.59 -12.48
N LYS A 78 -13.69 -4.52 -12.33
CA LYS A 78 -12.51 -4.65 -13.20
C LYS A 78 -12.56 -5.86 -14.12
N PHE A 79 -13.26 -6.91 -13.73
CA PHE A 79 -13.33 -8.17 -14.46
C PHE A 79 -14.78 -8.47 -14.81
N ASP A 80 -15.01 -9.01 -16.00
CA ASP A 80 -16.30 -9.58 -16.38
C ASP A 80 -16.35 -11.02 -15.90
N LEU A 81 -17.20 -11.31 -14.90
CA LEU A 81 -17.26 -12.61 -14.22
C LEU A 81 -18.55 -13.35 -14.57
N ALA A 82 -18.47 -14.67 -14.73
CA ALA A 82 -19.65 -15.51 -14.78
C ALA A 82 -20.44 -15.47 -13.45
N ALA A 83 -21.78 -15.50 -13.56
CA ALA A 83 -22.67 -15.48 -12.40
C ALA A 83 -22.54 -16.71 -11.48
N SER A 84 -21.90 -17.77 -11.96
CA SER A 84 -21.54 -18.96 -11.19
C SER A 84 -20.45 -18.71 -10.15
N ILE A 85 -19.62 -17.68 -10.31
CA ILE A 85 -18.54 -17.34 -9.38
C ILE A 85 -19.14 -16.54 -8.22
N SER A 86 -19.19 -17.14 -7.03
CA SER A 86 -19.79 -16.48 -5.87
C SER A 86 -18.87 -15.40 -5.29
N ASN A 87 -19.46 -14.45 -4.54
CA ASN A 87 -18.67 -13.46 -3.80
C ASN A 87 -17.71 -14.10 -2.78
N LEU A 88 -18.06 -15.27 -2.23
CA LEU A 88 -17.20 -16.03 -1.33
C LEU A 88 -15.99 -16.58 -2.09
N ASP A 89 -16.17 -17.11 -3.29
CA ASP A 89 -15.08 -17.61 -4.13
C ASP A 89 -14.14 -16.48 -4.53
N ILE A 90 -14.67 -15.31 -4.88
CA ILE A 90 -13.87 -14.11 -5.15
C ILE A 90 -13.08 -13.71 -3.91
N HIS A 91 -13.71 -13.70 -2.74
CA HIS A 91 -13.04 -13.37 -1.48
C HIS A 91 -11.88 -14.32 -1.18
N ASN A 92 -12.07 -15.61 -1.40
CA ASN A 92 -11.08 -16.66 -1.22
C ASN A 92 -9.96 -16.57 -2.27
N ALA A 93 -10.29 -16.29 -3.53
CA ALA A 93 -9.32 -16.10 -4.60
C ALA A 93 -8.38 -14.91 -4.33
N ILE A 94 -8.91 -13.77 -3.86
CA ILE A 94 -8.10 -12.63 -3.43
C ILE A 94 -7.15 -13.05 -2.29
N GLY A 95 -7.66 -13.79 -1.30
CA GLY A 95 -6.86 -14.34 -0.20
C GLY A 95 -5.71 -15.19 -0.69
N ALA A 96 -5.98 -16.15 -1.58
CA ALA A 96 -4.99 -17.08 -2.11
C ALA A 96 -3.88 -16.40 -2.92
N VAL A 97 -4.19 -15.32 -3.66
CA VAL A 97 -3.18 -14.59 -4.46
C VAL A 97 -2.29 -13.70 -3.59
N LEU A 98 -2.84 -13.13 -2.53
CA LEU A 98 -2.10 -12.23 -1.65
C LEU A 98 -1.30 -12.97 -0.57
N ARG A 99 -1.79 -14.12 -0.08
CA ARG A 99 -1.15 -14.88 1.01
C ARG A 99 0.06 -15.67 0.51
N SER A 100 1.27 -15.22 0.85
CA SER A 100 2.54 -15.88 0.51
C SER A 100 3.62 -15.54 1.54
N GLY A 101 4.52 -16.49 1.79
CA GLY A 101 5.70 -16.31 2.65
C GLY A 101 6.81 -15.46 2.01
N ASP A 102 6.74 -15.18 0.71
CA ASP A 102 7.78 -14.49 -0.06
C ASP A 102 7.46 -12.99 -0.25
N LYS A 103 6.49 -12.47 0.50
CA LYS A 103 6.13 -11.05 0.41
C LYS A 103 7.15 -10.18 1.17
N PRO A 104 7.44 -8.96 0.67
CA PRO A 104 8.57 -8.19 1.18
C PRO A 104 8.29 -7.49 2.52
N GLU A 105 7.04 -7.19 2.86
CA GLU A 105 6.74 -6.56 4.16
C GLU A 105 6.69 -7.62 5.26
N VAL A 106 7.25 -7.28 6.41
CA VAL A 106 7.12 -8.06 7.64
C VAL A 106 6.49 -7.17 8.70
N VAL A 107 5.29 -7.54 9.13
CA VAL A 107 4.49 -6.77 10.09
C VAL A 107 4.48 -7.48 11.44
N PHE A 108 4.73 -6.71 12.50
CA PHE A 108 4.83 -7.22 13.87
C PHE A 108 3.55 -6.91 14.63
N ILE A 109 2.88 -7.95 15.11
CA ILE A 109 1.69 -7.84 15.93
C ILE A 109 2.03 -8.12 17.38
N LEU A 110 1.51 -7.27 18.27
CA LEU A 110 1.48 -7.47 19.71
C LEU A 110 0.14 -8.11 20.12
N GLY A 111 0.18 -8.99 21.12
CA GLY A 111 -0.99 -9.70 21.66
C GLY A 111 -2.24 -8.80 21.77
N GLY A 112 -3.36 -9.30 21.25
CA GLY A 112 -4.59 -8.51 21.08
C GLY A 112 -4.78 -7.92 19.68
N GLY A 113 -3.90 -8.26 18.73
CA GLY A 113 -4.06 -7.88 17.32
C GLY A 113 -3.57 -6.46 17.01
N GLN A 114 -2.70 -5.86 17.82
CA GLN A 114 -2.21 -4.51 17.52
C GLN A 114 -0.94 -4.56 16.68
N VAL A 115 -0.92 -3.84 15.55
CA VAL A 115 0.32 -3.64 14.79
C VAL A 115 1.26 -2.73 15.58
N LEU A 116 2.44 -3.23 15.90
CA LEU A 116 3.48 -2.50 16.63
C LEU A 116 4.47 -1.81 15.69
N GLY A 117 4.80 -2.47 14.59
CA GLY A 117 5.78 -1.97 13.64
C GLY A 117 5.82 -2.81 12.37
N GLN A 118 6.51 -2.30 11.37
CA GLN A 118 6.70 -2.97 10.08
C GLN A 118 8.12 -2.72 9.57
N ILE A 119 8.65 -3.70 8.86
CA ILE A 119 9.94 -3.61 8.16
C ILE A 119 9.79 -4.14 6.74
N HIS A 120 10.66 -3.67 5.86
CA HIS A 120 10.76 -4.16 4.50
C HIS A 120 11.97 -5.09 4.38
N VAL A 121 11.72 -6.36 4.10
CA VAL A 121 12.72 -7.42 3.93
C VAL A 121 12.46 -8.08 2.57
N PRO A 122 13.16 -7.69 1.50
CA PRO A 122 12.88 -8.25 0.19
C PRO A 122 13.23 -9.74 0.13
N ALA A 123 12.52 -10.48 -0.74
CA ALA A 123 12.64 -11.94 -0.83
C ALA A 123 13.88 -12.41 -1.60
N ASP A 124 14.59 -11.50 -2.26
CA ASP A 124 15.85 -11.76 -2.96
C ASP A 124 17.02 -12.06 -2.01
N GLY A 125 16.85 -11.83 -0.71
CA GLY A 125 17.74 -12.31 0.34
C GLY A 125 18.86 -11.35 0.73
N ASP A 126 18.82 -10.10 0.28
CA ASP A 126 19.83 -9.09 0.62
C ASP A 126 19.74 -8.62 2.09
N LEU A 127 18.60 -8.84 2.74
CA LEU A 127 18.36 -8.51 4.14
C LEU A 127 17.59 -9.64 4.83
N ALA A 128 17.90 -9.91 6.10
CA ALA A 128 17.13 -10.77 6.97
C ALA A 128 16.23 -9.95 7.91
N ILE A 129 15.26 -10.61 8.56
CA ILE A 129 14.40 -9.96 9.55
C ILE A 129 15.25 -9.40 10.69
N GLU A 130 16.24 -10.17 11.12
CA GLU A 130 17.16 -9.87 12.22
C GLU A 130 17.95 -8.58 11.99
N ASP A 131 18.31 -8.27 10.75
CA ASP A 131 19.05 -7.06 10.38
C ASP A 131 18.22 -5.78 10.56
N GLU A 132 16.90 -5.92 10.55
CA GLU A 132 15.95 -4.81 10.57
C GLU A 132 15.11 -4.75 11.86
N LEU A 133 15.27 -5.73 12.77
CA LEU A 133 14.59 -5.78 14.07
C LEU A 133 14.82 -4.54 14.92
N TRP A 134 15.95 -3.84 14.76
CA TRP A 134 16.25 -2.63 15.51
C TRP A 134 15.25 -1.51 15.26
N LYS A 135 14.63 -1.44 14.07
CA LYS A 135 13.56 -0.47 13.75
C LYS A 135 12.34 -0.72 14.62
N VAL A 136 11.89 -1.97 14.65
CA VAL A 136 10.74 -2.41 15.45
C VAL A 136 11.01 -2.27 16.94
N ALA A 137 12.23 -2.56 17.39
CA ALA A 137 12.66 -2.32 18.76
C ALA A 137 12.63 -0.82 19.12
N GLY A 138 12.97 0.06 18.17
CA GLY A 138 12.81 1.51 18.30
C GLY A 138 11.36 1.92 18.50
N ASP A 139 10.45 1.45 17.65
CA ASP A 139 9.01 1.72 17.74
C ASP A 139 8.42 1.21 19.07
N ALA A 140 8.80 -0.01 19.47
CA ALA A 140 8.45 -0.58 20.77
C ALA A 140 8.95 0.28 21.93
N SER A 141 10.18 0.79 21.83
CA SER A 141 10.79 1.63 22.87
C SER A 141 10.03 2.95 23.04
N VAL A 142 9.58 3.56 21.94
CA VAL A 142 8.77 4.77 21.95
C VAL A 142 7.41 4.48 22.61
N LEU A 143 6.74 3.41 22.21
CA LEU A 143 5.43 3.02 22.77
C LEU A 143 5.50 2.78 24.28
N HIS A 144 6.55 2.09 24.74
CA HIS A 144 6.71 1.68 26.13
C HIS A 144 7.38 2.74 27.02
N GLY A 145 7.88 3.84 26.44
CA GLY A 145 8.56 4.91 27.18
C GLY A 145 9.91 4.50 27.78
N GLY A 146 10.59 3.53 27.18
CA GLY A 146 11.86 2.99 27.70
C GLY A 146 12.51 2.04 26.68
N LYS A 147 13.81 1.74 26.88
CA LYS A 147 14.54 0.88 25.94
C LYS A 147 13.96 -0.54 25.92
N VAL A 148 13.56 -1.00 24.75
CA VAL A 148 13.06 -2.35 24.50
C VAL A 148 14.00 -3.05 23.54
N TRP A 149 14.32 -4.29 23.86
CA TRP A 149 15.06 -5.18 22.97
C TRP A 149 14.15 -6.27 22.46
N LEU A 150 14.35 -6.64 21.20
CA LEU A 150 13.69 -7.77 20.56
C LEU A 150 14.70 -8.88 20.33
N THR A 151 14.34 -10.09 20.71
CA THR A 151 15.13 -11.29 20.50
C THR A 151 14.25 -12.40 19.96
N PRO A 152 14.75 -13.31 19.12
CA PRO A 152 13.96 -14.45 18.65
C PRO A 152 13.38 -15.25 19.82
N ALA A 153 12.11 -15.61 19.71
CA ALA A 153 11.40 -16.45 20.67
C ALA A 153 11.14 -17.85 20.09
N PRO A 154 10.96 -18.87 20.93
CA PRO A 154 10.46 -20.17 20.48
C PRO A 154 9.14 -20.03 19.73
N SER A 155 8.90 -20.85 18.70
CA SER A 155 7.66 -20.83 17.91
C SER A 155 6.40 -21.09 18.77
N SER A 156 6.55 -21.82 19.87
CA SER A 156 5.48 -22.07 20.84
C SER A 156 5.25 -20.93 21.84
N ALA A 157 6.02 -19.84 21.79
CA ALA A 157 5.85 -18.70 22.69
C ALA A 157 4.54 -17.95 22.39
N TYR A 158 3.87 -17.49 23.44
CA TYR A 158 2.64 -16.71 23.36
C TYR A 158 2.51 -15.76 24.55
N GLY A 159 1.68 -14.74 24.42
CA GLY A 159 1.34 -13.79 25.50
C GLY A 159 1.82 -12.36 25.24
N PHE A 160 1.57 -11.48 26.21
CA PHE A 160 1.73 -10.02 26.07
C PHE A 160 3.15 -9.52 25.80
N GLY A 161 4.18 -10.35 26.00
CA GLY A 161 5.58 -10.02 25.72
C GLY A 161 6.10 -10.55 24.38
N ILE A 162 5.27 -11.27 23.62
CA ILE A 162 5.65 -11.93 22.37
C ILE A 162 5.06 -11.15 21.21
N LEU A 163 5.91 -10.81 20.24
CA LEU A 163 5.53 -10.29 18.95
C LEU A 163 5.49 -11.41 17.94
N GLU A 164 4.45 -11.44 17.14
CA GLU A 164 4.31 -12.35 16.00
C GLU A 164 4.58 -11.57 14.72
N ALA A 165 5.48 -12.09 13.89
CA ALA A 165 5.89 -11.46 12.64
C ALA A 165 5.22 -12.17 11.47
N PHE A 166 4.58 -11.40 10.59
CA PHE A 166 3.85 -11.91 9.43
C PHE A 166 4.40 -11.32 8.14
N ARG A 167 4.68 -12.18 7.16
CA ARG A 167 4.96 -11.79 5.78
C ARG A 167 3.67 -11.29 5.14
N MET A 168 3.72 -10.06 4.66
CA MET A 168 2.57 -9.31 4.16
C MET A 168 2.88 -8.69 2.79
N PRO A 169 1.89 -8.58 1.88
CA PRO A 169 2.09 -7.90 0.61
C PRO A 169 2.57 -6.44 0.78
N PRO A 170 3.14 -5.80 -0.26
CA PRO A 170 3.56 -4.41 -0.19
C PRO A 170 2.41 -3.49 0.23
N GLY A 171 2.65 -2.67 1.26
CA GLY A 171 1.64 -1.78 1.81
C GLY A 171 2.09 -1.16 3.14
N TYR A 172 1.31 -0.17 3.59
CA TYR A 172 1.42 0.36 4.93
C TYR A 172 0.34 -0.28 5.80
N TYR A 173 0.73 -0.79 6.97
CA TYR A 173 -0.15 -1.44 7.93
C TYR A 173 -0.22 -0.63 9.21
N GLY A 174 -1.40 -0.08 9.49
CA GLY A 174 -1.67 0.68 10.69
C GLY A 174 -2.11 -0.17 11.87
N PRO A 175 -2.29 0.45 13.05
CA PRO A 175 -2.63 -0.24 14.30
C PRO A 175 -3.89 -1.12 14.25
N ASN A 176 -4.84 -0.84 13.36
CA ASN A 176 -6.13 -1.53 13.24
C ASN A 176 -6.21 -2.51 12.05
N ASP A 177 -5.11 -2.73 11.33
CA ASP A 177 -5.08 -3.58 10.13
C ASP A 177 -4.91 -5.08 10.42
N TRP A 178 -5.11 -5.49 11.67
CA TRP A 178 -5.08 -6.89 12.09
C TRP A 178 -5.97 -7.83 11.27
N PRO A 179 -7.19 -7.43 10.81
CA PRO A 179 -7.98 -8.32 9.99
C PRO A 179 -7.33 -8.58 8.62
N LEU A 180 -6.55 -7.63 8.10
CA LEU A 180 -5.80 -7.82 6.86
C LEU A 180 -4.62 -8.77 7.08
N ILE A 181 -3.98 -8.67 8.24
CA ILE A 181 -2.84 -9.53 8.60
C ILE A 181 -3.29 -10.96 8.84
N GLU A 182 -4.41 -11.19 9.54
CA GLU A 182 -4.96 -12.54 9.66
C GLU A 182 -5.31 -13.14 8.29
N ARG A 183 -5.90 -12.33 7.42
CA ARG A 183 -6.35 -12.77 6.10
C ARG A 183 -5.18 -13.12 5.18
N PHE A 184 -4.18 -12.25 5.08
CA PHE A 184 -3.11 -12.38 4.07
C PHE A 184 -1.75 -12.78 4.65
N GLY A 185 -1.55 -12.65 5.95
CA GLY A 185 -0.27 -12.83 6.60
C GLY A 185 0.13 -14.29 6.74
N VAL A 186 1.39 -14.57 6.44
CA VAL A 186 2.02 -15.85 6.75
C VAL A 186 3.00 -15.63 7.90
N GLU A 187 2.75 -16.28 9.05
CA GLU A 187 3.64 -16.18 10.20
C GLU A 187 5.06 -16.65 9.79
N CYS A 188 6.06 -15.83 10.09
CA CYS A 188 7.45 -16.08 9.73
C CYS A 188 8.40 -16.03 10.92
N GLY A 189 7.92 -15.67 12.11
CA GLY A 189 8.74 -15.66 13.31
C GLY A 189 8.01 -15.11 14.52
N LYS A 190 8.62 -15.34 15.69
CA LYS A 190 8.19 -14.78 16.96
C LYS A 190 9.36 -14.13 17.68
N PHE A 191 9.09 -13.04 18.38
CA PHE A 191 10.12 -12.25 19.06
C PHE A 191 9.69 -11.89 20.47
N GLN A 192 10.56 -12.14 21.44
CA GLN A 192 10.34 -11.74 22.82
C GLN A 192 10.84 -10.32 23.04
N GLN A 193 9.99 -9.53 23.69
CA GLN A 193 10.36 -8.23 24.23
C GLN A 193 11.05 -8.40 25.58
N SER A 194 12.27 -7.89 25.71
CA SER A 194 12.92 -7.71 27.00
C SER A 194 13.00 -6.21 27.32
N ARG A 195 12.57 -5.85 28.53
CA ARG A 195 12.72 -4.49 29.10
C ARG A 195 14.00 -4.34 29.93
N GLU A 196 14.83 -5.38 30.05
CA GLU A 196 16.01 -5.30 30.92
C GLU A 196 17.15 -4.49 30.31
N ARG A 197 17.55 -3.49 31.10
CA ARG A 197 18.71 -2.63 30.99
C ARG A 197 19.93 -3.45 30.56
N VAL A 198 20.60 -3.08 29.46
CA VAL A 198 22.00 -3.49 29.26
C VAL A 198 22.79 -2.77 30.33
N ALA A 199 23.00 -3.46 31.44
CA ALA A 199 23.97 -3.14 32.48
C ALA A 199 24.73 -4.43 32.76
N ALA A 200 25.78 -4.66 31.97
CA ALA A 200 27.03 -5.29 32.35
C ALA A 200 28.09 -4.83 31.35
#